data_AF-A0AA95EZX8-F1
#
_entry.id   AF-A0AA95EZX8-F1
#
_cell.length_a   1.000
_cell.length_b   1.000
_cell.length_c   1.000
_cell.angle_alpha   90.00
_cell.angle_beta   90.00
_cell.angle_gamma   90.00
#
_symmetry.space_group_name_H-M   'P 1'
#
loop_
_entity.id
_entity.type
_entity.pdbx_description
1 polymer ?
#
loop_
_entity_poly.entity_id
_entity_poly.type
_entity_poly.pdbx_seq_one_letter_code
_entity_poly.pdbx_strand_id
1 'polypeptide(L)' 'MEETGFSWTISRVEEAWAWVVSDPSDGAALVAGQAPSRAVAAAMVVRALARGMTEAAPRELAA' A
#
# COMPACT_ATOMS: atom_id res chain seq x y z
N MET A 1 -3.76 19.82 -12.29
CA MET A 1 -4.81 19.20 -11.45
C MET A 1 -4.06 18.28 -10.53
N GLU A 2 -3.89 18.65 -9.25
CA GLU A 2 -3.24 17.75 -8.28
C GLU A 2 -4.10 16.48 -8.19
N GLU A 3 -3.50 15.33 -8.48
CA GLU A 3 -4.13 14.04 -8.22
C GLU A 3 -4.19 13.87 -6.69
N THR A 4 -5.28 14.33 -6.11
CA THR A 4 -5.56 14.16 -4.69
C THR A 4 -6.13 12.75 -4.48
N GLY A 5 -5.47 11.92 -3.68
CA GLY A 5 -5.94 10.56 -3.39
C GLY A 5 -4.81 9.57 -3.11
N PHE A 6 -5.14 8.29 -3.23
CA PHE A 6 -4.20 7.18 -3.09
C PHE A 6 -4.38 6.21 -4.24
N SER A 7 -3.27 5.67 -4.73
CA SER A 7 -3.26 4.55 -5.69
C SER A 7 -2.99 3.25 -4.94
N TRP A 8 -3.51 2.12 -5.42
CA TRP A 8 -3.18 0.81 -4.83
C TRP A 8 -3.14 -0.29 -5.88
N THR A 9 -2.32 -1.30 -5.61
CA THR A 9 -2.23 -2.52 -6.42
C THR A 9 -2.39 -3.74 -5.54
N ILE A 10 -3.11 -4.75 -6.05
CA ILE A 10 -3.19 -6.09 -5.44
C ILE A 10 -2.86 -7.10 -6.54
N SER A 11 -1.80 -7.88 -6.35
CA SER A 11 -1.32 -8.87 -7.32
C SER A 11 -1.00 -10.20 -6.64
N ARG A 12 -1.16 -11.30 -7.37
CA ARG A 12 -0.75 -12.61 -6.88
C ARG A 12 0.76 -12.76 -7.05
N VAL A 13 1.45 -13.19 -6.00
CA VAL A 13 2.88 -13.51 -5.98
C VAL A 13 3.01 -14.89 -5.36
N GLU A 14 3.32 -15.89 -6.19
CA GLU A 14 3.33 -17.31 -5.79
C GLU A 14 1.98 -17.75 -5.17
N GLU A 15 2.01 -18.22 -3.93
CA GLU A 15 0.84 -18.64 -3.14
C GLU A 15 0.28 -17.54 -2.24
N ALA A 16 0.79 -16.31 -2.36
CA ALA A 16 0.35 -15.15 -1.61
C ALA A 16 -0.20 -14.03 -2.51
N TRP A 17 -0.78 -13.03 -1.87
CA TRP A 17 -1.26 -11.80 -2.50
C TRP A 17 -0.48 -10.62 -1.96
N ALA A 18 0.32 -10.01 -2.82
CA ALA A 18 0.98 -8.74 -2.54
C ALA A 18 -0.03 -7.60 -2.66
N TRP A 19 0.09 -6.63 -1.77
CA TRP A 19 -0.67 -5.39 -1.83
C TRP A 19 0.25 -4.21 -1.54
N VAL A 20 -0.04 -3.09 -2.19
CA VAL A 20 0.70 -1.83 -2.02
C VAL A 20 -0.28 -0.67 -2.12
N VAL A 21 -0.11 0.33 -1.25
CA VAL A 21 -0.67 1.67 -1.38
C VAL A 21 0.48 2.59 -1.78
N SER A 22 0.26 3.38 -2.81
CA SER A 22 1.26 4.28 -3.39
C SER A 22 0.75 5.72 -3.43
N ASP A 23 1.69 6.65 -3.35
CA ASP A 23 1.45 8.06 -3.65
C ASP A 23 1.10 8.19 -5.14
N PRO A 24 -0.03 8.81 -5.52
CA PRO A 24 -0.41 8.97 -6.92
C PRO A 24 0.52 9.92 -7.69
N SER A 25 1.22 10.84 -7.01
CA SER A 25 2.03 11.87 -7.66
C SER A 25 3.35 11.34 -8.22
N ASP A 26 3.99 10.38 -7.54
CA ASP A 26 5.29 9.82 -7.93
C ASP A 26 5.31 8.28 -7.96
N GLY A 27 4.23 7.61 -7.55
CA GLY A 27 4.12 6.15 -7.50
C GLY A 27 4.85 5.52 -6.31
N ALA A 28 5.43 6.30 -5.40
CA ALA A 28 6.20 5.79 -4.27
C ALA A 28 5.31 4.93 -3.35
N ALA A 29 5.81 3.76 -2.96
CA ALA A 29 5.11 2.89 -2.03
C ALA A 29 5.06 3.54 -0.64
N LEU A 30 3.85 3.83 -0.16
CA LEU A 30 3.61 4.36 1.18
C LEU A 30 3.57 3.23 2.20
N VAL A 31 2.89 2.13 1.85
CA VAL A 31 2.83 0.90 2.65
C VAL A 31 2.56 -0.28 1.75
N ALA A 32 3.19 -1.42 2.06
CA ALA A 32 3.01 -2.67 1.33
C ALA A 32 3.02 -3.87 2.26
N GLY A 33 2.53 -5.00 1.77
CA GLY A 33 2.60 -6.27 2.49
C GLY A 33 2.13 -7.46 1.65
N GLN A 34 2.08 -8.62 2.31
CA GLN A 34 1.54 -9.85 1.73
C GLN A 34 0.34 -10.35 2.55
N ALA A 35 -0.54 -11.08 1.90
CA ALA A 35 -1.72 -11.67 2.50
C ALA A 35 -2.00 -13.08 1.92
N PRO A 36 -2.62 -13.99 2.70
CA PRO A 36 -2.92 -15.35 2.25
C PRO A 36 -4.05 -15.41 1.21
N SER A 37 -4.80 -14.32 1.02
CA SER A 37 -5.85 -14.24 0.01
C SER A 37 -6.06 -12.82 -0.50
N ARG A 38 -6.66 -12.70 -1.67
CA ARG A 38 -7.03 -11.41 -2.27
C ARG A 38 -7.96 -10.60 -1.37
N ALA A 39 -8.89 -11.26 -0.68
CA ALA A 39 -9.82 -10.61 0.23
C ALA A 39 -9.10 -10.00 1.44
N VAL A 40 -8.13 -10.72 2.00
CA VAL A 40 -7.30 -10.20 3.09
C VAL A 40 -6.41 -9.05 2.60
N ALA A 41 -5.82 -9.15 1.41
CA ALA A 41 -5.07 -8.05 0.80
C ALA A 41 -5.92 -6.78 0.65
N ALA A 42 -7.16 -6.91 0.17
CA ALA A 42 -8.09 -5.78 0.03
C ALA A 42 -8.45 -5.17 1.41
N ALA A 43 -8.70 -6.00 2.41
CA ALA A 43 -8.97 -5.54 3.78
C ALA A 43 -7.77 -4.77 4.36
N MET A 44 -6.54 -5.19 4.04
CA MET A 44 -5.32 -4.51 4.48
C MET A 44 -5.14 -3.14 3.80
N VAL A 45 -5.47 -3.01 2.51
CA VAL A 45 -5.51 -1.71 1.81
C VAL A 45 -6.51 -0.78 2.48
N VAL A 46 -7.76 -1.22 2.71
CA VAL A 46 -8.79 -0.41 3.38
C VAL A 46 -8.35 0.00 4.79
N ARG A 47 -7.75 -0.92 5.55
CA ARG A 47 -7.19 -0.63 6.88
C ARG A 47 -6.08 0.41 6.82
N ALA A 48 -5.20 0.36 5.83
CA ALA A 48 -4.12 1.32 5.66
C ALA A 48 -4.65 2.73 5.38
N LEU A 49 -5.60 2.84 4.45
CA LEU A 49 -6.25 4.10 4.09
C LEU A 49 -7.04 4.69 5.28
N ALA A 50 -7.84 3.87 5.97
CA ALA A 50 -8.64 4.32 7.11
C ALA A 50 -7.81 4.76 8.33
N ARG A 51 -6.58 4.27 8.47
CA ARG A 51 -5.67 4.63 9.56
C ARG A 51 -4.74 5.80 9.23
N GLY A 52 -4.79 6.35 8.01
CA GLY A 52 -3.85 7.38 7.58
C GLY A 52 -2.40 6.90 7.63
N MET A 53 -2.14 5.60 7.43
CA MET A 53 -0.78 5.04 7.30
C MET A 53 -0.19 5.38 5.91
N THR A 54 -0.35 6.63 5.51
CA THR A 54 -0.07 7.17 4.19
C THR A 54 0.96 8.29 4.26
N GLU A 55 1.51 8.55 5.45
CA GLU A 55 2.73 9.34 5.58
C GLU A 55 3.91 8.43 5.21
N ALA A 56 4.76 8.90 4.29
CA ALA A 56 5.97 8.19 3.90
C ALA A 56 6.75 7.77 5.16
N ALA A 57 7.10 6.48 5.26
CA ALA A 57 7.88 5.98 6.38
C ALA A 57 9.11 6.89 6.60
N PRO A 58 9.40 7.34 7.84
CA PRO A 58 10.55 8.19 8.10
C PRO A 58 11.81 7.52 7.56
N ARG A 59 12.59 8.26 6.77
CA ARG A 59 13.85 7.82 6.14
C ARG A 59 14.90 7.28 7.13
N GLU A 60 14.66 7.38 8.44
CA GLU A 60 15.62 7.05 9.49
C GLU A 60 15.77 5.55 9.79
N LEU A 61 14.95 4.67 9.19
CA LEU A 61 15.06 3.22 9.40
C LEU A 61 15.88 2.47 8.32
N ALA A 62 16.55 3.19 7.41
CA ALA A 62 17.44 2.61 6.40
C ALA A 62 18.92 2.62 6.84
N ALA A 63 19.19 2.17 8.07
CA ALA A 63 20.55 1.95 8.60
C ALA A 63 20.99 0.49 8.46
#